data_AF-K6YB25-F1
#
_entry.id   AF-K6YB25-F1
#
_cell.length_a   1.000
_cell.length_b   1.000
_cell.length_c   1.000
_cell.angle_alpha   90.00
_cell.angle_beta   90.00
_cell.angle_gamma   90.00
#
_symmetry.space_group_name_H-M   'P 1'
#
loop_
_entity.id
_entity.type
_entity.pdbx_description
1 polymer ?
#
loop_
_entity_poly.entity_id
_entity_poly.type
_entity_poly.pdbx_seq_one_letter_code
_entity_poly.pdbx_strand_id
1 'polypeptide(L)' 'MQFSIKVILVVAVATLFAGCTKNNVRQFVGSAVADGADTEVKYNALECRTLQQRCVQGDFQEWETSNKDMGCSCKKL' A
#
# COMPACT_ATOMS: atom_id res chain seq x y z
N MET A 1 21.76 -5.97 36.24
CA MET A 1 21.51 -4.79 35.39
C MET A 1 20.23 -4.11 35.89
N GLN A 2 20.34 -3.09 36.75
CA GLN A 2 19.19 -2.26 37.12
C GLN A 2 19.00 -1.21 36.02
N PHE A 3 18.19 -1.50 35.01
CA PHE A 3 17.76 -0.46 34.09
C PHE A 3 16.81 0.46 34.86
N SER A 4 17.30 1.66 35.20
CA SER A 4 16.52 2.69 35.88
C SER A 4 15.19 2.89 35.14
N ILE A 5 14.07 2.87 35.87
CA ILE A 5 12.69 3.01 35.34
C ILE A 5 12.56 4.20 34.35
N LYS A 6 13.37 5.24 34.53
CA LYS A 6 13.48 6.40 33.64
C LYS A 6 13.90 6.04 32.20
N VAL A 7 14.79 5.07 32.03
CA VAL A 7 15.27 4.61 30.71
C VAL A 7 14.19 3.83 29.98
N ILE A 8 13.44 2.97 30.69
CA ILE A 8 12.34 2.19 30.12
C ILE A 8 11.22 3.14 29.63
N LEU A 9 10.92 4.19 30.40
CA LEU A 9 9.96 5.22 30.01
C LEU A 9 10.36 5.98 28.76
N VAL A 10 11.64 6.36 28.63
CA VAL A 10 12.14 7.09 27.45
C VAL A 10 12.06 6.22 26.19
N VAL A 11 12.40 4.94 26.29
CA VAL A 11 12.30 3.99 25.17
C VAL A 11 10.85 3.77 24.75
N ALA A 12 9.92 3.67 25.71
CA ALA A 12 8.49 3.52 25.42
C ALA A 12 7.88 4.76 24.74
N VAL A 13 8.34 5.96 25.10
CA VAL A 13 7.89 7.20 24.43
C VAL A 13 8.48 7.30 23.02
N ALA A 14 9.73 6.89 22.81
CA ALA A 14 10.37 6.93 21.50
C ALA A 14 9.71 6.01 20.46
N THR A 15 9.20 4.84 20.85
CA THR A 15 8.53 3.91 19.93
C THR A 15 7.15 4.41 19.48
N LEU A 16 6.48 5.25 20.28
CA LEU A 16 5.19 5.86 19.91
C LEU A 16 5.34 6.87 18.75
N PHE A 17 6.48 7.56 18.66
CA PHE A 17 6.72 8.52 17.57
C PHE A 17 7.16 7.86 16.26
N ALA A 18 7.69 6.63 16.30
CA ALA A 18 8.09 5.88 15.09
C ALA A 18 6.88 5.36 14.28
N GLY A 19 5.68 5.30 14.88
CA GLY A 19 4.46 4.78 14.24
C GLY A 19 3.68 5.77 13.37
N CYS A 20 4.05 7.05 13.33
CA CYS A 20 3.30 8.09 12.60
C CYS A 20 3.84 8.43 11.20
N THR A 21 4.72 7.61 10.61
CA THR A 21 5.06 7.73 9.18
C THR A 21 3.98 7.04 8.34
N LYS A 22 2.84 7.73 8.20
CA LYS A 22 1.65 7.24 7.50
C LYS A 22 1.52 7.97 6.16
N ASN A 23 2.31 7.58 5.15
CA ASN A 23 1.87 7.74 3.75
C ASN A 23 2.66 6.94 2.71
N ASN A 24 4.00 6.86 2.80
CA ASN A 24 4.80 6.34 1.68
C ASN A 24 4.92 4.82 1.60
N VAL A 25 4.71 4.09 2.72
CA VAL A 25 4.88 2.62 2.75
C VAL A 25 3.69 1.88 2.13
N ARG A 26 2.48 2.44 2.20
CA ARG A 26 1.25 1.79 1.71
C ARG A 26 1.29 1.54 0.20
N GLN A 27 1.82 2.49 -0.55
CA GLN A 27 1.88 2.41 -2.00
C GLN A 27 2.83 1.29 -2.45
N PHE A 28 3.97 1.12 -1.76
CA PHE A 28 4.96 0.10 -2.06
C PHE A 28 4.51 -1.31 -1.66
N VAL A 29 3.82 -1.46 -0.52
CA VAL A 29 3.24 -2.74 -0.11
C VAL A 29 2.09 -3.13 -1.04
N GLY A 30 1.27 -2.18 -1.46
CA GLY A 30 0.17 -2.42 -2.40
C GLY A 30 0.66 -2.95 -3.76
N SER A 31 1.75 -2.39 -4.30
CA SER A 31 2.35 -2.89 -5.55
C SER A 31 3.07 -4.22 -5.39
N ALA A 32 3.76 -4.47 -4.27
CA ALA A 32 4.44 -5.75 -4.04
C ALA A 32 3.48 -6.95 -3.86
N VAL A 33 2.33 -6.73 -3.21
CA VAL A 33 1.29 -7.77 -3.06
C VAL A 33 0.59 -8.04 -4.39
N ALA A 34 0.44 -7.02 -5.23
CA ALA A 34 -0.12 -7.13 -6.57
C ALA A 34 0.76 -7.99 -7.48
N ASP A 35 2.06 -7.69 -7.55
CA ASP A 35 3.03 -8.46 -8.36
C ASP A 35 3.13 -9.94 -7.92
N GLY A 36 2.95 -10.23 -6.63
CA GLY A 36 2.97 -11.60 -6.11
C GLY A 36 1.73 -12.45 -6.43
N ALA A 37 0.65 -11.84 -6.95
CA ALA A 37 -0.64 -12.49 -7.20
C ALA A 37 -1.04 -12.51 -8.68
N ASP A 38 -0.08 -12.35 -9.60
CA ASP A 38 -0.32 -12.15 -11.05
C ASP A 38 -1.35 -11.03 -11.32
N THR A 39 -1.41 -10.06 -10.42
CA THR A 39 -2.38 -8.98 -10.41
C THR A 39 -1.64 -7.68 -10.65
N GLU A 40 -1.83 -7.06 -11.81
CA GLU A 40 -1.22 -5.76 -12.07
C GLU A 40 -2.10 -4.66 -11.46
N VAL A 41 -1.52 -3.77 -10.65
CA VAL A 41 -2.24 -2.66 -9.99
C VAL A 41 -1.67 -1.33 -10.45
N LYS A 42 -2.54 -0.36 -10.77
CA LYS A 42 -2.19 1.01 -11.15
C LYS A 42 -2.99 2.03 -10.35
N TYR A 43 -2.44 3.23 -10.22
CA TYR A 43 -2.99 4.31 -9.41
C TYR A 43 -2.99 5.61 -10.22
N ASN A 44 -3.86 5.70 -11.22
CA ASN A 44 -4.16 6.88 -12.02
C ASN A 44 -5.24 6.50 -13.06
N ALA A 45 -6.18 7.39 -13.36
CA ALA A 45 -7.19 7.17 -14.39
C ALA A 45 -6.60 6.81 -15.77
N LEU A 46 -5.49 7.43 -16.18
CA LEU A 46 -4.86 7.15 -17.47
C LEU A 46 -4.26 5.73 -17.53
N GLU A 47 -3.56 5.35 -16.46
CA GLU A 47 -2.95 4.03 -16.36
C GLU A 47 -4.02 2.95 -16.23
N CYS A 48 -5.11 3.23 -15.53
CA CYS A 48 -6.24 2.31 -15.40
C CYS A 48 -6.96 2.06 -16.72
N ARG A 49 -7.17 3.11 -17.53
CA ARG A 49 -7.69 2.94 -18.88
C ARG A 49 -6.79 2.06 -19.75
N THR A 50 -5.47 2.24 -19.61
CA THR A 50 -4.48 1.44 -20.34
C THR A 50 -4.49 -0.01 -19.85
N LEU A 51 -4.60 -0.23 -18.55
CA LEU A 51 -4.66 -1.55 -17.93
C LEU A 51 -5.93 -2.28 -18.34
N GLN A 52 -7.08 -1.60 -18.34
CA GLN A 52 -8.37 -2.13 -18.79
C GLN A 52 -8.30 -2.67 -20.22
N GLN A 53 -7.64 -1.93 -21.13
CA GLN A 53 -7.46 -2.37 -22.53
C GLN A 53 -6.57 -3.61 -22.66
N ARG A 54 -5.63 -3.82 -21.72
CA ARG A 54 -4.71 -4.97 -21.71
C ARG A 54 -5.29 -6.16 -20.94
N CYS A 55 -6.25 -5.93 -20.06
CA CYS A 55 -6.91 -6.94 -19.25
C CYS A 55 -7.99 -7.72 -20.04
N VAL A 56 -7.62 -8.29 -21.20
CA VAL A 56 -8.57 -8.96 -22.10
C VAL A 56 -9.00 -10.33 -21.56
N GLN A 57 -8.13 -11.02 -20.83
CA GLN A 57 -8.35 -12.35 -20.26
C GLN A 57 -8.12 -12.35 -18.74
N GLY A 58 -8.72 -11.39 -18.04
CA GLY A 58 -8.57 -11.25 -16.60
C GLY A 58 -9.78 -10.61 -15.94
N ASP A 59 -9.75 -10.55 -14.62
CA ASP A 59 -10.73 -9.82 -13.82
C ASP A 59 -10.20 -8.40 -13.54
N PHE A 60 -10.88 -7.41 -14.12
CA PHE A 60 -10.55 -6.01 -13.96
C PHE A 60 -11.45 -5.38 -12.90
N GLN A 61 -10.84 -4.74 -11.90
CA GLN A 61 -11.56 -4.04 -10.84
C GLN A 61 -11.03 -2.62 -10.68
N GLU A 62 -11.94 -1.68 -10.42
CA GLU A 62 -11.64 -0.28 -10.12
C GLU A 62 -12.17 0.08 -8.74
N TRP A 63 -11.45 0.92 -8.02
CA TRP A 63 -11.86 1.43 -6.72
C TRP A 63 -11.35 2.85 -6.50
N GLU A 64 -11.97 3.54 -5.55
CA GLU A 64 -11.48 4.82 -5.05
C GLU A 64 -10.64 4.58 -3.79
N THR A 65 -9.43 5.14 -3.75
CA THR A 65 -8.57 5.07 -2.57
C THR A 65 -9.08 6.02 -1.47
N SER A 66 -8.60 5.85 -0.24
CA SER A 66 -8.92 6.77 0.87
C SER A 66 -8.54 8.23 0.61
N ASN A 67 -7.65 8.47 -0.35
CA ASN A 67 -7.18 9.79 -0.75
C ASN A 67 -8.00 10.39 -1.90
N LYS A 68 -9.08 9.71 -2.32
CA LYS A 68 -9.90 10.02 -3.51
C LYS A 68 -9.19 9.86 -4.85
N ASP A 69 -8.04 9.20 -4.86
CA ASP A 69 -7.36 8.80 -6.09
C ASP A 69 -7.98 7.52 -6.64
N MET A 70 -8.04 7.39 -7.97
CA MET A 70 -8.51 6.18 -8.64
C MET A 70 -7.43 5.09 -8.61
N GLY A 71 -7.81 3.90 -8.18
CA GLY A 71 -7.01 2.68 -8.27
C GLY A 71 -7.71 1.65 -9.15
N CYS A 72 -6.92 0.79 -9.78
CA CYS A 72 -7.43 -0.32 -10.55
C CYS A 72 -6.47 -1.52 -10.49
N SER A 73 -7.03 -2.70 -10.68
CA SER A 73 -6.30 -3.96 -10.75
C SER A 73 -6.77 -4.80 -11.92
N CYS A 74 -5.87 -5.54 -12.53
CA CYS A 74 -6.19 -6.62 -13.45
C CYS A 74 -5.57 -7.92 -12.94
N LYS A 75 -6.40 -8.90 -12.59
CA LYS A 75 -5.94 -10.24 -12.24
C LYS A 75 -5.98 -11.14 -13.47
N LYS A 76 -4.84 -11.64 -13.92
CA LYS A 76 -4.80 -12.63 -15.01
C LYS A 76 -5.39 -13.97 -14.52
N LEU A 77 -6.20 -14.60 -15.38
CA LEU A 77 -6.82 -15.91 -15.13
C LEU A 77 -5.94 -17.07 -15.61
#